data_AF-A0A496QXX2-F1
#
_entry.id   AF-A0A496QXX2-F1
#
_cell.length_a   1.000
_cell.length_b   1.000
_cell.length_c   1.000
_cell.angle_alpha   90.00
_cell.angle_beta   90.00
_cell.angle_gamma   90.00
#
_symmetry.space_group_name_H-M   'P 1'
#
loop_
_entity.id
_entity.type
_entity.pdbx_description
1 polymer ?
#
loop_
_entity_poly.entity_id
_entity_poly.type
_entity_poly.pdbx_seq_one_letter_code
_entity_poly.pdbx_strand_id
1 'polypeptide(L)' 'SKQGMDLVKSGDIYAITYQTAEGDGALAVKTAADWFNGEELPPVRYLPQHMITIDDVEDFYPPQW' A
#
# COMPACT_ATOMS: atom_id res chain seq x y z
N SER A 1 0.32 9.34 -1.53
CA SER A 1 -0.10 10.76 -1.60
C SER A 1 1.07 11.67 -1.28
N LYS A 2 1.48 12.52 -2.23
CA LYS A 2 2.60 13.47 -2.06
C LYS A 2 2.43 14.40 -0.87
N GLN A 3 1.24 15.01 -0.75
CA GLN A 3 0.96 15.97 0.31
C GLN A 3 1.09 15.36 1.70
N GLY A 4 0.57 14.14 1.89
CA GLY A 4 0.68 13.44 3.18
C GLY A 4 2.14 13.17 3.55
N MET A 5 2.95 12.70 2.60
CA MET A 5 4.38 12.44 2.83
C MET A 5 5.16 13.73 3.08
N ASP A 6 4.85 14.82 2.36
CA ASP A 6 5.49 16.11 2.57
C ASP A 6 5.20 16.65 3.99
N LEU A 7 3.98 16.44 4.51
CA LEU A 7 3.58 16.83 5.87
C LEU A 7 4.24 15.96 6.96
N VAL A 8 4.47 14.67 6.70
CA VAL A 8 5.25 13.80 7.60
C VAL A 8 6.70 14.29 7.65
N LYS A 9 7.28 14.66 6.50
CA LYS A 9 8.65 15.17 6.40
C LYS A 9 8.85 16.53 7.06
N SER A 10 7.85 17.42 6.99
CA SER A 10 7.90 18.72 7.68
C SER A 10 7.66 18.59 9.20
N GLY A 11 7.20 17.43 9.67
CA GLY A 11 6.82 17.21 11.06
C GLY A 11 5.45 17.82 11.43
N ASP A 12 4.68 18.28 10.45
CA ASP A 12 3.34 18.84 10.67
C ASP A 12 2.33 17.75 11.07
N ILE A 13 2.56 16.50 10.63
CA ILE A 13 1.81 15.32 11.06
C ILE A 13 2.74 14.18 11.46
N TYR A 14 2.31 13.33 12.39
CA TYR A 14 3.12 12.22 12.91
C TYR A 14 3.31 11.08 11.90
N ALA A 15 2.23 10.68 11.21
CA ALA A 15 2.24 9.52 10.33
C ALA A 15 1.09 9.54 9.32
N ILE A 16 1.20 8.72 8.27
CA ILE A 16 0.13 8.39 7.32
C ILE A 16 0.05 6.87 7.12
N THR A 17 -1.09 6.36 6.67
CA THR A 17 -1.24 4.95 6.30
C THR A 17 -0.72 4.71 4.89
N TYR A 18 0.14 3.70 4.72
CA TYR A 18 0.50 3.17 3.40
C TYR A 18 -0.62 2.27 2.87
N GLN A 19 -1.01 2.55 1.62
CA GLN A 19 -1.83 1.67 0.80
C GLN A 19 -1.23 1.66 -0.61
N THR A 20 -0.94 0.47 -1.12
CA THR A 20 -0.30 0.30 -2.42
C THR A 20 -1.35 0.35 -3.54
N ALA A 21 -1.30 1.38 -4.39
CA ALA A 21 -2.19 1.47 -5.55
C ALA A 21 -1.98 0.31 -6.54
N GLU A 22 -0.71 -0.08 -6.76
CA GLU A 22 -0.37 -1.24 -7.59
C GLU A 22 -0.90 -2.53 -6.97
N GLY A 23 -0.71 -2.74 -5.66
CA GLY A 23 -1.20 -3.93 -4.97
C GLY A 23 -2.72 -4.01 -4.95
N ASP A 24 -3.41 -2.88 -4.75
CA ASP A 24 -4.88 -2.79 -4.84
C ASP A 24 -5.38 -3.22 -6.22
N GLY A 25 -4.74 -2.75 -7.29
CA GLY A 25 -5.08 -3.14 -8.66
C GLY A 25 -4.74 -4.60 -8.98
N ALA A 26 -3.54 -5.04 -8.58
CA ALA A 26 -3.04 -6.38 -8.87
C ALA A 26 -3.81 -7.48 -8.13
N LEU A 27 -4.33 -7.18 -6.93
CA LEU A 27 -5.03 -8.15 -6.08
C LEU A 27 -6.18 -8.83 -6.81
N ALA A 28 -7.02 -8.09 -7.52
CA ALA A 28 -8.17 -8.65 -8.23
C ALA A 28 -7.74 -9.58 -9.37
N VAL A 29 -6.77 -9.16 -10.18
CA VAL A 29 -6.27 -9.94 -11.33
C VAL A 29 -5.57 -11.21 -10.86
N LYS A 30 -4.72 -11.11 -9.84
CA LYS A 30 -4.03 -12.27 -9.25
C LYS A 30 -5.02 -13.26 -8.65
N THR A 31 -6.00 -12.78 -7.90
CA THR A 31 -7.07 -13.63 -7.32
C THR A 31 -7.83 -14.39 -8.40
N ALA A 32 -8.18 -13.73 -9.51
CA ALA A 32 -8.83 -14.39 -10.64
C ALA A 32 -7.92 -15.47 -11.27
N ALA A 33 -6.64 -15.16 -11.48
CA ALA A 33 -5.68 -16.12 -12.03
C ALA A 33 -5.49 -17.35 -11.13
N ASP A 34 -5.34 -17.15 -9.82
CA ASP A 34 -5.19 -18.22 -8.83
C ASP A 34 -6.44 -19.12 -8.83
N TRP A 35 -7.63 -18.52 -8.89
CA TRP A 35 -8.90 -19.25 -8.97
C TRP A 35 -8.98 -20.11 -10.24
N PHE A 36 -8.61 -19.57 -11.40
CA PHE A 36 -8.58 -20.33 -12.66
C PHE A 36 -7.58 -21.49 -12.64
N ASN A 37 -6.52 -21.39 -11.84
CA ASN A 37 -5.54 -22.46 -11.64
C ASN A 37 -6.00 -23.52 -10.60
N GLY A 38 -7.19 -23.37 -10.03
CA GLY A 38 -7.74 -24.30 -9.04
C GLY A 38 -7.12 -24.15 -7.65
N GLU A 39 -6.48 -23.01 -7.36
CA GLU A 39 -5.98 -22.73 -6.03
C GLU A 39 -7.15 -22.49 -5.05
N GLU A 40 -7.02 -22.99 -3.82
CA GLU A 40 -7.96 -22.67 -2.75
C GLU A 40 -7.69 -21.25 -2.24
N LEU A 41 -8.74 -20.41 -2.26
CA LEU A 41 -8.62 -19.00 -1.93
C LEU A 41 -9.36 -18.65 -0.65
N PRO A 42 -8.75 -17.83 0.24
CA PRO A 42 -9.47 -17.32 1.39
C PRO A 42 -10.57 -16.36 0.94
N PRO A 43 -11.68 -16.25 1.70
CA PRO A 43 -12.77 -15.33 1.37
C PRO A 43 -12.38 -13.86 1.46
N VAL A 44 -11.31 -13.55 2.21
CA VAL A 44 -10.77 -12.20 2.37
C VAL A 44 -9.24 -12.28 2.30
N ARG A 45 -8.63 -11.40 1.51
CA ARG A 45 -7.18 -11.25 1.39
C ARG A 45 -6.81 -9.80 1.72
N TYR A 46 -6.03 -9.61 2.78
CA TYR A 46 -5.57 -8.30 3.22
C TYR A 46 -4.23 -7.96 2.56
N LEU A 47 -4.08 -6.72 2.13
CA LEU A 47 -2.77 -6.20 1.71
C LEU A 47 -1.92 -5.85 2.94
N PRO A 48 -0.59 -5.88 2.82
CA PRO A 48 0.31 -5.40 3.86
C PRO A 48 -0.06 -3.98 4.27
N GLN A 49 -0.25 -3.77 5.57
CA GLN A 49 -0.52 -2.48 6.16
C GLN A 49 0.75 -1.94 6.78
N HIS A 50 1.00 -0.64 6.61
CA HIS A 50 2.16 0.02 7.19
C HIS A 50 1.84 1.47 7.55
N MET A 51 2.40 1.96 8.65
CA MET A 51 2.33 3.38 9.01
C MET A 51 3.63 4.05 8.60
N ILE A 52 3.54 4.99 7.67
CA ILE A 52 4.68 5.78 7.23
C ILE A 52 4.89 6.90 8.24
N THR A 53 6.10 7.00 8.77
CA THR A 53 6.54 7.96 9.78
C THR A 53 7.77 8.72 9.29
N ILE A 54 8.30 9.64 10.09
CA ILE A 54 9.53 10.36 9.75
C ILE A 54 10.74 9.42 9.57
N ASP A 55 10.71 8.23 10.20
CA ASP A 55 11.82 7.28 10.18
C ASP A 55 11.99 6.60 8.81
N ASP A 56 10.92 6.51 8.01
CA ASP A 56 10.88 5.70 6.79
C ASP A 56 10.14 6.34 5.61
N VAL A 57 9.64 7.57 5.74
CA VAL A 57 8.92 8.27 4.67
C VAL A 57 9.71 8.37 3.35
N GLU A 58 11.04 8.44 3.40
CA GLU A 58 11.90 8.50 2.21
C GLU A 58 11.85 7.22 1.37
N ASP A 59 11.58 6.06 1.97
CA ASP A 59 11.49 4.77 1.25
C ASP A 59 10.25 4.71 0.34
N PHE A 60 9.30 5.63 0.53
CA PHE A 60 8.07 5.73 -0.25
C PHE A 60 8.10 6.88 -1.26
N TYR A 61 9.25 7.55 -1.45
CA TYR A 61 9.45 8.58 -2.47
C TYR A 61 10.05 8.01 -3.78
N PRO A 62 9.64 8.54 -4.96
CA PRO A 62 8.52 9.45 -5.14
C PRO A 62 7.19 8.74 -4.81
N PRO A 63 6.16 9.50 -4.41
CA PRO A 63 4.85 8.93 -4.12
C PRO A 63 4.36 8.14 -5.33
N GLN A 64 3.98 6.89 -5.08
CA GLN A 64 3.31 6.06 -6.08
C GLN A 64 1.98 6.74 -6.46
N TRP A 65 1.67 6.72 -7.76
CA TRP A 65 0.65 7.51 -8.46
C TRP A 65 -0.77 7.30 -7.93
#